data_AF-A0A2D5I2S9-F1
#
_entry.id   AF-A0A2D5I2S9-F1
#
_cell.length_a   1.000
_cell.length_b   1.000
_cell.length_c   1.000
_cell.angle_alpha   90.00
_cell.angle_beta   90.00
_cell.angle_gamma   90.00
#
_symmetry.space_group_name_H-M   'P 1'
#
loop_
_entity.id
_entity.type
_entity.pdbx_description
1 polymer ?
#
loop_
_entity_poly.entity_id
_entity_poly.type
_entity_poly.pdbx_seq_one_letter_code
_entity_poly.pdbx_strand_id
1 'polypeptide(L)'
;MLSIGKKMFCSIKRVLGYGLVLTTTPLTAVFANDLNTKYNLREPVTALARDLYFMHYVLMGVCLVIFVLVFGVMFYSIYAHRKSKGYQPADFSDNHTVEILWTLIPFLIVVGIGV
;
A
#
# COMPACT_ATOMS: atom_id res chain seq x y z
N MET A 1 -21.39 1.53 22.69
CA MET A 1 -20.36 1.08 21.72
C MET A 1 -20.48 1.65 20.29
N LEU A 2 -21.59 2.29 19.90
CA LEU A 2 -21.72 3.09 18.66
C LEU A 2 -20.78 4.31 18.56
N SER A 3 -20.14 4.70 19.68
CA SER A 3 -19.33 5.91 19.80
C SER A 3 -17.95 5.80 19.13
N ILE A 4 -17.26 4.66 19.22
CA ILE A 4 -15.91 4.49 18.67
C ILE A 4 -15.91 4.48 17.13
N GLY A 5 -16.93 3.89 16.51
CA GLY A 5 -17.10 3.92 15.06
C GLY A 5 -17.38 5.30 14.49
N LYS A 6 -18.24 6.08 15.18
CA LYS A 6 -18.47 7.48 14.85
C LYS A 6 -17.20 8.31 15.11
N LYS A 7 -16.44 8.04 16.17
CA LYS A 7 -15.16 8.72 16.48
C LYS A 7 -14.09 8.45 15.42
N MET A 8 -13.95 7.23 14.92
CA MET A 8 -12.97 6.88 13.89
C MET A 8 -13.38 7.44 12.51
N PHE A 9 -14.66 7.33 12.13
CA PHE A 9 -15.15 7.92 10.88
C PHE A 9 -15.16 9.46 10.93
N CYS A 10 -15.39 10.05 12.11
CA CYS A 10 -15.25 11.50 12.36
C CYS A 10 -13.77 11.92 12.45
N SER A 11 -12.86 11.08 12.95
CA SER A 11 -11.40 11.34 12.94
C SER A 11 -10.84 11.23 11.53
N ILE A 12 -11.30 10.28 10.72
CA ILE A 12 -10.99 10.18 9.29
C ILE A 12 -11.53 11.41 8.55
N LYS A 13 -12.80 11.81 8.77
CA LYS A 13 -13.35 13.06 8.20
C LYS A 13 -12.67 14.33 8.72
N ARG A 14 -12.21 14.36 9.97
CA ARG A 14 -11.40 15.47 10.53
C ARG A 14 -10.02 15.51 9.92
N VAL A 15 -9.33 14.38 9.78
CA VAL A 15 -8.01 14.30 9.15
C VAL A 15 -8.10 14.62 7.65
N LEU A 16 -9.16 14.20 6.96
CA LEU A 16 -9.48 14.64 5.59
C LEU A 16 -9.79 16.15 5.52
N GLY A 17 -10.49 16.71 6.52
CA GLY A 17 -10.82 18.13 6.59
C GLY A 17 -9.63 19.04 6.94
N TYR A 18 -8.75 18.60 7.85
CA TYR A 18 -7.53 19.33 8.22
C TYR A 18 -6.37 19.08 7.23
N GLY A 19 -6.34 17.93 6.56
CA GLY A 19 -5.36 17.61 5.51
C GLY A 19 -5.54 18.44 4.24
N LEU A 20 -6.77 18.88 3.94
CA LEU A 20 -7.05 19.75 2.79
C LEU A 20 -6.49 21.18 2.97
N VAL A 21 -6.27 21.63 4.21
CA VAL A 21 -5.79 22.99 4.52
C VAL A 21 -4.27 23.08 4.59
N LEU A 22 -3.57 21.98 4.89
CA LEU A 22 -2.10 21.95 5.03
C LEU A 22 -1.34 21.57 3.75
N THR A 23 -2.02 21.20 2.67
CA THR A 23 -1.41 20.72 1.42
C THR A 23 -1.29 21.79 0.34
N THR A 24 -1.78 23.01 0.56
CA THR A 24 -1.76 24.07 -0.45
C THR A 24 -0.43 24.79 -0.59
N THR A 25 0.49 24.67 0.37
CA THR A 25 1.75 25.45 0.39
C THR A 25 3.02 24.76 -0.13
N PRO A 26 3.11 23.42 -0.35
CA PRO A 26 4.24 22.89 -1.13
C PRO A 26 3.93 22.71 -2.62
N LEU A 27 2.67 22.89 -3.07
CA LEU A 27 2.30 22.58 -4.46
C LEU A 27 3.04 23.47 -5.47
N THR A 28 3.37 24.72 -5.13
CA THR A 28 4.09 25.63 -6.04
C THR A 28 5.60 25.38 -6.11
N ALA A 29 6.19 24.68 -5.13
CA ALA A 29 7.64 24.40 -5.10
C ALA A 29 8.03 23.10 -5.83
N VAL A 30 7.07 22.24 -6.17
CA VAL A 30 7.32 20.97 -6.88
C VAL A 30 7.49 21.15 -8.39
N PHE A 31 6.95 22.22 -8.99
CA PHE A 31 6.97 22.43 -10.45
C PHE A 31 8.31 22.91 -11.03
N ALA A 32 9.27 23.34 -10.20
CA ALA A 32 10.55 23.91 -10.68
C ALA A 32 11.69 22.87 -10.79
N ASN A 33 11.42 21.60 -10.55
CA ASN A 33 12.46 20.59 -10.47
C ASN A 33 12.49 19.70 -11.71
N ASP A 34 13.67 19.48 -12.29
CA ASP A 34 13.93 18.45 -13.31
C ASP A 34 13.41 17.07 -12.83
N LEU A 35 12.19 16.73 -13.26
CA LEU A 35 11.44 15.58 -12.74
C LEU A 35 12.03 14.25 -13.21
N ASN A 36 12.80 14.28 -14.30
CA ASN A 36 13.38 13.09 -14.89
C ASN A 36 14.42 12.45 -13.95
N THR A 37 15.16 13.28 -13.18
CA THR A 37 16.29 12.79 -12.38
C THR A 37 16.08 12.84 -10.87
N LYS A 38 15.10 13.61 -10.36
CA LYS A 38 14.95 13.84 -8.90
C LYS A 38 14.22 12.73 -8.17
N TYR A 39 13.27 12.07 -8.85
CA TYR A 39 12.45 11.01 -8.26
C TYR A 39 12.60 9.67 -8.99
N ASN A 40 13.46 9.62 -10.00
CA ASN A 40 13.67 8.47 -10.86
C ASN A 40 15.17 8.29 -11.14
N LEU A 41 15.56 7.13 -11.66
CA LEU A 41 16.94 6.88 -12.05
C LEU A 41 17.34 7.75 -13.25
N ARG A 42 18.62 8.13 -13.28
CA ARG A 42 19.23 8.81 -14.44
C ARG A 42 19.06 7.98 -15.71
N GLU A 43 18.95 8.70 -16.82
CA GLU A 43 18.89 8.09 -18.15
C GLU A 43 20.08 7.15 -18.38
N PRO A 44 19.83 5.88 -18.74
CA PRO A 44 20.88 4.88 -18.86
C PRO A 44 21.72 5.08 -20.13
N VAL A 45 23.02 5.35 -19.94
CA VAL A 45 23.98 5.54 -21.05
C VAL A 45 24.66 4.25 -21.51
N THR A 46 24.46 3.12 -20.80
CA THR A 46 25.03 1.81 -21.13
C THR A 46 23.93 0.77 -21.38
N ALA A 47 24.25 -0.31 -22.10
CA ALA A 47 23.31 -1.41 -22.35
C ALA A 47 22.85 -2.07 -21.04
N LEU A 48 23.78 -2.37 -20.13
CA LEU A 48 23.46 -2.92 -18.80
C LEU A 48 22.54 -2.00 -17.99
N ALA A 49 22.78 -0.69 -18.04
CA ALA A 49 21.95 0.28 -17.32
C ALA A 49 20.52 0.32 -17.89
N ARG A 50 20.31 0.08 -19.20
CA ARG A 50 18.98 -0.01 -19.80
C ARG A 50 18.21 -1.23 -19.28
N ASP A 51 18.88 -2.37 -19.15
CA ASP A 51 18.26 -3.59 -18.63
C ASP A 51 17.86 -3.41 -17.15
N LEU A 52 18.75 -2.82 -16.33
CA LEU A 52 18.44 -2.49 -14.93
C LEU A 52 17.31 -1.45 -14.81
N TYR A 53 17.26 -0.48 -15.71
CA TYR A 53 16.21 0.53 -15.75
C TYR A 53 14.83 -0.10 -16.02
N PHE A 54 14.75 -1.08 -16.93
CA PHE A 54 13.53 -1.85 -17.16
C PHE A 54 13.13 -2.67 -15.91
N MET A 55 14.08 -3.39 -15.31
CA MET A 55 13.83 -4.18 -14.10
C MET A 55 13.38 -3.32 -12.91
N HIS A 56 13.90 -2.10 -12.79
CA HIS A 56 13.47 -1.15 -11.77
C HIS A 56 11.97 -0.87 -11.87
N TYR A 57 11.43 -0.60 -13.07
CA TYR A 57 10.00 -0.36 -13.23
C TYR A 57 9.15 -1.59 -12.95
N VAL A 58 9.62 -2.78 -13.37
CA VAL A 58 8.94 -4.04 -13.07
C VAL A 58 8.83 -4.23 -11.56
N LEU A 59 9.94 -4.07 -10.83
CA LEU A 59 9.96 -4.22 -9.37
C LEU A 59 9.12 -3.15 -8.67
N MET A 60 9.19 -1.89 -9.09
CA MET A 60 8.36 -0.82 -8.56
C MET A 60 6.86 -1.10 -8.74
N GLY A 61 6.48 -1.66 -9.89
CA GLY A 61 5.11 -2.11 -10.14
C GLY A 61 4.68 -3.23 -9.19
N VAL A 62 5.51 -4.27 -9.04
CA VAL A 62 5.23 -5.40 -8.12
C VAL A 62 5.10 -4.91 -6.67
N CYS A 63 6.02 -4.07 -6.20
CA CYS A 63 5.98 -3.48 -4.86
C CYS A 63 4.68 -2.69 -4.60
N LEU A 64 4.21 -1.93 -5.58
CA LEU A 64 2.96 -1.16 -5.46
C LEU A 64 1.74 -2.07 -5.40
N VAL A 65 1.69 -3.12 -6.22
CA VAL A 65 0.59 -4.10 -6.22
C VAL A 65 0.46 -4.80 -4.87
N ILE A 66 1.57 -5.32 -4.32
CA ILE A 66 1.54 -5.99 -3.00
C ILE A 66 1.19 -5.01 -1.88
N PHE A 67 1.66 -3.76 -1.96
CA PHE A 67 1.36 -2.74 -0.98
C PHE A 67 -0.15 -2.46 -0.90
N VAL A 68 -0.80 -2.28 -2.06
CA VAL A 68 -2.24 -2.06 -2.14
C VAL A 68 -3.02 -3.29 -1.63
N LEU A 69 -2.58 -4.50 -1.97
CA LEU A 69 -3.19 -5.74 -1.46
C LEU A 69 -3.17 -5.80 0.07
N VAL A 70 -1.99 -5.60 0.68
CA VAL A 70 -1.83 -5.64 2.15
C VAL A 70 -2.65 -4.54 2.81
N PHE A 71 -2.58 -3.31 2.28
CA PHE A 71 -3.34 -2.18 2.81
C PHE A 71 -4.85 -2.43 2.72
N GLY A 72 -5.31 -3.06 1.64
CA GLY A 72 -6.70 -3.46 1.44
C GLY A 72 -7.17 -4.50 2.45
N VAL A 73 -6.40 -5.58 2.67
CA VAL A 73 -6.74 -6.62 3.65
C VAL A 73 -6.80 -6.04 5.07
N MET A 74 -5.86 -5.15 5.41
CA MET A 74 -5.86 -4.49 6.71
C MET A 74 -7.08 -3.58 6.89
N PHE A 75 -7.43 -2.79 5.88
CA PHE A 75 -8.64 -1.95 5.90
C PHE A 75 -9.92 -2.79 6.03
N TYR A 76 -9.98 -3.92 5.32
CA TYR A 76 -11.09 -4.87 5.40
C TYR A 76 -11.24 -5.42 6.83
N SER A 77 -10.15 -5.85 7.46
CA SER A 77 -10.17 -6.37 8.83
C SER A 77 -10.74 -5.38 9.83
N ILE A 78 -10.30 -4.12 9.75
CA ILE A 78 -10.78 -3.03 10.63
C ILE A 78 -12.27 -2.73 10.41
N TYR A 79 -12.74 -2.76 9.16
CA TYR A 79 -14.14 -2.51 8.84
C TYR A 79 -15.06 -3.67 9.27
N ALA A 80 -14.64 -4.91 9.00
CA ALA A 80 -15.44 -6.12 9.23
C ALA A 80 -15.52 -6.52 10.71
N HIS A 81 -14.40 -6.53 11.44
CA HIS A 81 -14.29 -7.08 12.80
C HIS A 81 -14.46 -6.03 13.92
N ARG A 82 -15.17 -4.94 13.64
CA ARG A 82 -15.33 -3.84 14.60
C ARG A 82 -16.09 -4.29 15.86
N LYS A 83 -15.46 -4.14 17.03
CA LYS A 83 -16.01 -4.41 18.38
C LYS A 83 -17.44 -3.89 18.63
N SER A 84 -17.89 -2.84 17.93
CA SER A 84 -19.23 -2.29 18.16
C SER A 84 -20.38 -3.15 17.64
N LYS A 85 -20.11 -4.25 16.94
CA LYS A 85 -21.13 -5.19 16.45
C LYS A 85 -21.39 -6.35 17.41
N GLY A 86 -20.79 -6.37 18.61
CA GLY A 86 -21.03 -7.42 19.61
C GLY A 86 -20.43 -8.78 19.22
N TYR A 87 -19.42 -8.78 18.35
CA TYR A 87 -18.72 -10.00 17.93
C TYR A 87 -18.03 -10.63 19.15
N GLN A 88 -18.44 -11.83 19.53
CA GLN A 88 -17.66 -12.66 20.45
C GLN A 88 -16.41 -13.11 19.68
N PRO A 89 -15.19 -12.91 20.23
CA PRO A 89 -13.98 -13.41 19.61
C PRO A 89 -14.10 -14.93 19.52
N ALA A 90 -14.00 -15.46 18.32
CA ALA A 90 -14.03 -16.89 18.13
C ALA A 90 -12.68 -17.49 18.55
N ASP A 91 -12.71 -18.61 19.28
CA ASP A 91 -11.53 -19.41 19.63
C ASP A 91 -11.05 -20.17 18.38
N PHE A 92 -10.33 -19.49 17.50
CA PHE A 92 -9.64 -20.09 16.37
C PHE A 92 -8.14 -20.04 16.64
N SER A 93 -7.58 -21.17 17.04
CA SER A 93 -6.17 -21.27 17.43
C SER A 93 -5.21 -21.41 16.25
N ASP A 94 -5.69 -21.74 15.04
CA ASP A 94 -4.89 -21.68 13.81
C ASP A 94 -5.77 -21.66 12.56
N ASN A 95 -5.35 -20.92 11.53
CA ASN A 95 -6.01 -20.89 10.22
C ASN A 95 -5.00 -21.14 9.09
N HIS A 96 -4.70 -22.42 8.86
CA HIS A 96 -3.75 -22.87 7.83
C HIS A 96 -4.12 -22.42 6.41
N THR A 97 -5.41 -22.17 6.14
CA THR A 97 -5.88 -21.74 4.82
C THR A 97 -5.32 -20.38 4.44
N VAL A 98 -5.25 -19.45 5.39
CA VAL A 98 -4.76 -18.09 5.11
C VAL A 98 -3.23 -18.12 5.05
N GLU A 99 -2.60 -18.99 5.84
CA GLU A 99 -1.15 -19.20 5.83
C GLU A 99 -0.61 -19.72 4.49
N ILE A 100 -1.31 -20.67 3.91
CA ILE A 100 -0.99 -21.22 2.59
C ILE A 100 -1.25 -20.19 1.49
N LEU A 101 -2.33 -19.41 1.60
CA LEU A 101 -2.68 -18.43 0.59
C LEU A 101 -1.64 -17.31 0.50
N TRP A 102 -1.17 -16.77 1.63
CA TRP A 102 -0.19 -15.68 1.60
C TRP A 102 1.24 -16.13 1.32
N THR A 103 1.60 -17.41 1.48
CA THR A 103 2.93 -17.93 1.15
C THR A 103 3.04 -18.34 -0.32
N LEU A 104 1.96 -18.84 -0.91
CA LEU A 104 1.90 -19.18 -2.33
C LEU A 104 1.96 -17.95 -3.26
N ILE A 105 1.32 -16.85 -2.88
CA ILE A 105 1.28 -15.64 -3.71
C ILE A 105 2.70 -15.06 -3.96
N PRO A 106 3.54 -14.81 -2.93
CA PRO A 106 4.93 -14.38 -3.11
C PRO A 106 5.77 -15.40 -3.88
N PHE A 107 5.57 -16.70 -3.65
CA PHE A 107 6.29 -17.76 -4.35
C PHE A 107 6.03 -17.74 -5.87
N LEU A 108 4.76 -17.62 -6.28
CA LEU A 108 4.38 -17.55 -7.69
C LEU A 108 4.91 -16.29 -8.39
N ILE A 109 4.98 -15.16 -7.69
CA ILE A 109 5.55 -13.91 -8.23
C ILE A 109 7.04 -14.08 -8.54
N VAL A 110 7.81 -14.72 -7.65
CA VAL A 110 9.25 -14.94 -7.86
C VAL A 110 9.51 -15.93 -8.98
N VAL A 111 8.73 -17.02 -9.06
CA VAL A 111 8.83 -17.99 -10.17
C VAL A 111 8.53 -17.32 -11.51
N GLY A 112 7.52 -16.44 -11.58
CA GLY A 112 7.20 -15.71 -12.81
C GLY A 112 8.25 -14.69 -13.25
N ILE A 113 9.15 -14.26 -12.35
CA ILE A 113 10.28 -13.37 -12.68
C ILE A 113 11.54 -14.18 -13.01
N GLY A 114 11.68 -15.38 -12.43
CA GLY A 114 12.85 -16.23 -12.58
C GLY A 114 12.84 -17.19 -13.79
N VAL A 115 11.73 -17.25 -14.53
CA VAL A 115 11.57 -18.00 -15.79
C VAL A 115 11.51 -17.01 -16.95
#